data_AF-A0A401TXK5-F1
#
_entry.id   AF-A0A401TXK5-F1
#
_cell.length_a   1.000
_cell.length_b   1.000
_cell.length_c   1.000
_cell.angle_alpha   90.00
_cell.angle_beta   90.00
_cell.angle_gamma   90.00
#
_symmetry.space_group_name_H-M   'P 1'
#
loop_
_entity.id
_entity.type
_entity.pdbx_description
1 polymer ?
#
loop_
_entity_poly.entity_id
_entity_poly.type
_entity_poly.pdbx_seq_one_letter_code
_entity_poly.pdbx_strand_id
1 'polypeptide(L)'
;GMLGAILRQRPLPLHGSARFASEREIKAAGLRSAEGILLGRKDGALLCFGGSEHVLVYAPTRAGKGVGYVIPNLLNWPDSVVVLDVKKENWDRSAGFRAAHGQEVHLFDPLEENGRTARYNPLSYVRSDPADLYDDLQRIAVMLFPAESRGDPFWFEAARSAFVAIGGYVAETPGLPLTIGEILHQLSASSDLKSHFEKLITARKSGPSPLS
;
A
#
# COMPACT_ATOMS: atom_id res chain seq x y z
N GLY A 1 -1.49 -55.69 45.97
CA GLY A 1 -2.59 -55.39 45.03
C GLY A 1 -2.16 -54.24 44.16
N MET A 2 -1.95 -54.47 42.86
CA MET A 2 -1.52 -53.44 41.91
C MET A 2 -2.74 -52.69 41.37
N LEU A 3 -2.87 -51.40 41.67
CA LEU A 3 -3.74 -50.50 40.93
C LEU A 3 -3.03 -50.09 39.63
N GLY A 4 -3.44 -50.70 38.51
CA GLY A 4 -3.05 -50.25 37.18
C GLY A 4 -3.82 -48.99 36.81
N ALA A 5 -3.12 -47.87 36.64
CA ALA A 5 -3.71 -46.65 36.08
C ALA A 5 -3.93 -46.84 34.57
N ILE A 6 -5.17 -47.08 34.16
CA ILE A 6 -5.55 -47.09 32.75
C ILE A 6 -5.57 -45.63 32.27
N LEU A 7 -4.52 -45.22 31.57
CA LEU A 7 -4.51 -43.98 30.78
C LEU A 7 -5.49 -44.12 29.62
N ARG A 8 -6.75 -43.70 29.84
CA ARG A 8 -7.75 -43.56 28.79
C ARG A 8 -7.27 -42.50 27.80
N GLN A 9 -6.73 -42.94 26.67
CA GLN A 9 -6.46 -42.03 25.55
C GLN A 9 -7.79 -41.46 25.07
N ARG A 10 -7.98 -40.15 25.23
CA ARG A 10 -9.14 -39.45 24.69
C ARG A 10 -9.10 -39.58 23.17
N PRO A 11 -10.18 -40.05 22.51
CA PRO A 11 -10.20 -40.15 21.06
C PRO A 11 -10.01 -38.76 20.45
N LEU A 12 -9.15 -38.67 19.43
CA LEU A 12 -8.93 -37.43 18.69
C LEU A 12 -10.25 -37.02 18.01
N PRO A 13 -10.72 -35.77 18.18
CA PRO A 13 -12.00 -35.35 17.62
C PRO A 13 -11.94 -35.32 16.08
N LEU A 14 -12.95 -35.94 15.45
CA LEU A 14 -13.05 -36.14 13.99
C LEU A 14 -13.06 -34.82 13.18
N HIS A 15 -13.52 -33.72 13.77
CA HIS A 15 -13.72 -32.43 13.09
C HIS A 15 -12.91 -31.30 13.72
N GLY A 16 -11.85 -31.64 14.46
CA GLY A 16 -11.00 -30.68 15.18
C GLY A 16 -11.45 -30.43 16.61
N SER A 17 -10.55 -29.85 17.39
CA SER A 17 -10.69 -29.60 18.84
C SER A 17 -10.86 -28.11 19.16
N ALA A 18 -11.28 -27.30 18.18
CA ALA A 18 -11.42 -25.86 18.34
C ALA A 18 -12.40 -25.52 19.46
N ARG A 19 -12.01 -24.60 20.33
CA ARG A 19 -12.83 -24.07 21.42
C ARG A 19 -12.47 -22.61 21.67
N PHE A 20 -13.32 -21.90 22.41
CA PHE A 20 -12.96 -20.58 22.89
C PHE A 20 -11.73 -20.65 23.81
N ALA A 21 -10.84 -19.67 23.63
CA ALA A 21 -9.63 -19.55 24.43
C ALA A 21 -9.96 -19.13 25.87
N SER A 22 -9.24 -19.71 26.82
CA SER A 22 -9.20 -19.27 28.21
C SER A 22 -8.42 -17.96 28.34
N GLU A 23 -8.61 -17.22 29.43
CA GLU A 23 -7.87 -15.98 29.66
C GLU A 23 -6.34 -16.19 29.67
N ARG A 24 -5.87 -17.34 30.18
CA ARG A 24 -4.44 -17.70 30.16
C ARG A 24 -3.92 -17.85 28.73
N GLU A 25 -4.69 -18.48 27.85
CA GLU A 25 -4.32 -18.67 26.44
C GLU A 25 -4.36 -17.35 25.66
N ILE A 26 -5.33 -16.48 25.95
CA ILE A 26 -5.43 -15.14 25.34
C ILE A 26 -4.20 -14.29 25.69
N LYS A 27 -3.80 -14.29 26.96
CA LYS A 27 -2.57 -13.60 27.41
C LYS A 27 -1.33 -14.21 26.77
N ALA A 28 -1.23 -15.54 26.75
CA ALA A 28 -0.10 -16.24 26.13
C ALA A 28 0.00 -15.97 24.62
N ALA A 29 -1.14 -15.74 23.94
CA ALA A 29 -1.21 -15.37 22.53
C ALA A 29 -1.00 -13.86 22.28
N GLY A 30 -0.64 -13.06 23.29
CA GLY A 30 -0.38 -11.62 23.12
C GLY A 30 -1.61 -10.76 22.86
N LEU A 31 -2.83 -11.28 23.12
CA LEU A 31 -4.10 -10.58 22.88
C LEU A 31 -4.55 -9.66 24.04
N ARG A 32 -3.67 -9.43 25.01
CA ARG A 32 -3.82 -8.48 26.11
C ARG A 32 -2.65 -7.49 26.15
N SER A 33 -2.14 -7.13 24.98
CA SER A 33 -1.05 -6.15 24.87
C SER A 33 -1.55 -4.77 25.30
N ALA A 34 -0.66 -3.95 25.88
CA ALA A 34 -1.00 -2.59 26.28
C ALA A 34 -1.28 -1.70 25.05
N GLU A 35 -0.54 -1.94 23.97
CA GLU A 35 -0.64 -1.26 22.69
C GLU A 35 -0.81 -2.31 21.59
N GLY A 36 -1.47 -1.92 20.49
CA GLY A 36 -1.73 -2.82 19.38
C GLY A 36 -3.06 -2.58 18.67
N ILE A 37 -3.43 -3.56 17.86
CA ILE A 37 -4.67 -3.57 17.10
C ILE A 37 -5.80 -4.11 17.99
N LEU A 38 -6.87 -3.35 18.12
CA LEU A 38 -8.08 -3.77 18.81
C LEU A 38 -8.84 -4.77 17.93
N LEU A 39 -8.90 -6.03 18.38
CA LEU A 39 -9.63 -7.10 17.69
C LEU A 39 -11.09 -7.23 18.12
N GLY A 40 -11.40 -6.81 19.35
CA GLY A 40 -12.74 -6.95 19.92
C GLY A 40 -12.71 -6.98 21.44
N ARG A 41 -13.68 -7.67 22.05
CA ARG A 41 -13.84 -7.75 23.51
C ARG A 41 -14.23 -9.16 23.92
N LYS A 42 -13.69 -9.64 25.04
CA LYS A 42 -14.09 -10.89 25.70
C LYS A 42 -14.13 -10.69 27.20
N ASP A 43 -15.22 -11.14 27.83
CA ASP A 43 -15.45 -11.06 29.28
C ASP A 43 -15.23 -9.65 29.86
N GLY A 44 -15.68 -8.63 29.12
CA GLY A 44 -15.54 -7.24 29.53
C GLY A 44 -14.18 -6.58 29.22
N ALA A 45 -13.17 -7.34 28.79
CA ALA A 45 -11.84 -6.82 28.48
C ALA A 45 -11.54 -6.77 26.98
N LEU A 46 -10.84 -5.71 26.54
CA LEU A 46 -10.41 -5.55 25.15
C LEU A 46 -9.39 -6.62 24.75
N LEU A 47 -9.56 -7.16 23.54
CA LEU A 47 -8.57 -8.00 22.88
C LEU A 47 -7.67 -7.06 22.07
N CYS A 48 -6.46 -6.82 22.58
CA CYS A 48 -5.47 -5.95 21.95
C CYS A 48 -4.29 -6.79 21.48
N PHE A 49 -4.10 -6.84 20.17
CA PHE A 49 -3.08 -7.63 19.51
C PHE A 49 -1.84 -6.78 19.23
N GLY A 50 -0.76 -7.06 19.96
CA GLY A 50 0.53 -6.39 19.83
C GLY A 50 1.55 -7.13 18.97
N GLY A 51 1.11 -8.11 18.16
CA GLY A 51 1.97 -8.87 17.26
C GLY A 51 2.23 -8.14 15.94
N SER A 52 3.19 -8.64 15.16
CA SER A 52 3.56 -8.11 13.84
C SER A 52 2.81 -8.78 12.67
N GLU A 53 2.00 -9.79 12.96
CA GLU A 53 1.25 -10.54 11.97
C GLU A 53 0.06 -9.73 11.40
N HIS A 54 -0.48 -10.19 10.28
CA HIS A 54 -1.61 -9.53 9.62
C HIS A 54 -2.95 -9.91 10.24
N VAL A 55 -3.87 -8.94 10.31
CA VAL A 55 -5.24 -9.14 10.76
C VAL A 55 -6.20 -9.08 9.57
N LEU A 56 -7.00 -10.13 9.39
CA LEU A 56 -8.09 -10.18 8.41
C LEU A 56 -9.43 -9.99 9.13
N VAL A 57 -10.16 -8.93 8.75
CA VAL A 57 -11.54 -8.70 9.21
C VAL A 57 -12.52 -9.09 8.12
N TYR A 58 -13.22 -10.19 8.35
CA TYR A 58 -14.31 -10.63 7.49
C TYR A 58 -15.66 -10.20 8.09
N ALA A 59 -16.35 -9.28 7.41
CA ALA A 59 -17.64 -8.76 7.86
C ALA A 59 -18.53 -8.37 6.66
N PRO A 60 -19.80 -8.80 6.62
CA PRO A 60 -20.76 -8.38 5.61
C PRO A 60 -20.97 -6.87 5.55
N THR A 61 -21.57 -6.38 4.46
CA THR A 61 -22.03 -4.99 4.38
C THR A 61 -23.02 -4.71 5.51
N ARG A 62 -22.94 -3.50 6.08
CA ARG A 62 -23.75 -3.04 7.22
C ARG A 62 -23.57 -3.83 8.54
N ALA A 63 -22.60 -4.75 8.63
CA ALA A 63 -22.26 -5.45 9.88
C ALA A 63 -21.46 -4.59 10.89
N GLY A 64 -21.26 -3.30 10.60
CA GLY A 64 -20.59 -2.38 11.50
C GLY A 64 -19.05 -2.41 11.48
N LYS A 65 -18.40 -3.00 10.47
CA LYS A 65 -16.91 -3.04 10.42
C LYS A 65 -16.22 -1.68 10.52
N GLY A 66 -16.84 -0.62 9.98
CA GLY A 66 -16.32 0.74 10.08
C GLY A 66 -16.34 1.24 11.53
N VAL A 67 -17.52 1.24 12.14
CA VAL A 67 -17.75 1.76 13.51
C VAL A 67 -17.19 0.87 14.62
N GLY A 68 -17.17 -0.45 14.41
CA GLY A 68 -16.78 -1.43 15.43
C GLY A 68 -15.34 -1.88 15.36
N TYR A 69 -14.62 -1.61 14.27
CA TYR A 69 -13.23 -2.03 14.09
C TYR A 69 -12.34 -0.93 13.52
N VAL A 70 -12.66 -0.39 12.34
CA VAL A 70 -11.77 0.56 11.64
C VAL A 70 -11.59 1.85 12.42
N ILE A 71 -12.67 2.57 12.74
CA ILE A 71 -12.62 3.84 13.46
C ILE A 71 -11.99 3.67 14.86
N PRO A 72 -12.39 2.67 15.69
CA PRO A 72 -11.72 2.43 16.96
C PRO A 72 -10.20 2.25 16.83
N ASN A 73 -9.73 1.50 15.83
CA ASN A 73 -8.30 1.33 15.60
C ASN A 73 -7.62 2.62 15.12
N LEU A 74 -8.27 3.45 14.30
CA LEU A 74 -7.74 4.77 13.91
C LEU A 74 -7.65 5.77 15.07
N LEU A 75 -8.46 5.59 16.11
CA LEU A 75 -8.40 6.39 17.32
C LEU A 75 -7.45 5.81 18.38
N ASN A 76 -7.16 4.50 18.33
CA ASN A 76 -6.30 3.81 19.30
C ASN A 76 -4.84 3.69 18.84
N TRP A 77 -4.60 3.47 17.55
CA TRP A 77 -3.27 3.15 17.02
C TRP A 77 -2.34 4.37 17.10
N PRO A 78 -1.26 4.30 17.89
CA PRO A 78 -0.42 5.47 18.19
C PRO A 78 0.51 5.84 17.04
N ASP A 79 0.88 4.88 16.21
CA ASP A 79 1.85 5.06 15.13
C ASP A 79 1.19 5.45 13.80
N SER A 80 2.01 5.58 12.76
CA SER A 80 1.61 5.89 11.39
C SER A 80 0.62 4.87 10.82
N VAL A 81 -0.34 5.35 10.03
CA VAL A 81 -1.33 4.53 9.33
C VAL A 81 -1.58 5.06 7.92
N VAL A 82 -1.69 4.17 6.95
CA VAL A 82 -2.16 4.47 5.60
C VAL A 82 -3.53 3.82 5.43
N VAL A 83 -4.52 4.62 5.03
CA VAL A 83 -5.92 4.19 4.97
C VAL A 83 -6.46 4.36 3.56
N LEU A 84 -6.91 3.26 2.96
CA LEU A 84 -7.73 3.30 1.75
C LEU A 84 -9.18 3.63 2.15
N ASP A 85 -9.59 4.88 1.95
CA ASP A 85 -10.89 5.40 2.38
C ASP A 85 -11.73 5.91 1.21
N VAL A 86 -12.31 4.98 0.44
CA VAL A 86 -13.11 5.28 -0.76
C VAL A 86 -14.30 6.20 -0.47
N LYS A 87 -14.82 6.20 0.76
CA LYS A 87 -16.00 7.00 1.15
C LYS A 87 -15.69 8.23 1.99
N LYS A 88 -14.43 8.45 2.35
CA LYS A 88 -13.98 9.51 3.28
C LYS A 88 -14.56 9.41 4.71
N GLU A 89 -15.18 8.28 5.07
CA GLU A 89 -15.80 8.11 6.39
C GLU A 89 -14.76 8.01 7.51
N ASN A 90 -13.57 7.47 7.22
CA ASN A 90 -12.47 7.36 8.18
C ASN A 90 -11.77 8.70 8.36
N TRP A 91 -11.56 9.44 7.26
CA TRP A 91 -11.03 10.81 7.29
C TRP A 91 -11.89 11.70 8.20
N ASP A 92 -13.19 11.79 7.89
CA ASP A 92 -14.13 12.68 8.60
C ASP A 92 -14.21 12.39 10.09
N ARG A 93 -14.00 11.12 10.50
CA ARG A 93 -14.19 10.68 11.88
C ARG A 93 -12.91 10.61 12.70
N SER A 94 -11.74 10.51 12.08
CA SER A 94 -10.48 10.30 12.80
C SER A 94 -9.40 11.33 12.54
N ALA A 95 -9.42 12.04 11.40
CA ALA A 95 -8.31 12.91 11.00
C ALA A 95 -8.04 14.01 12.05
N GLY A 96 -9.11 14.69 12.49
CA GLY A 96 -9.00 15.73 13.51
C GLY A 96 -8.50 15.20 14.87
N PHE A 97 -8.93 14.00 15.27
CA PHE A 97 -8.43 13.37 16.49
C PHE A 97 -6.94 13.07 16.37
N ARG A 98 -6.50 12.43 15.29
CA ARG A 98 -5.09 12.07 15.09
C ARG A 98 -4.19 13.31 15.01
N ALA A 99 -4.65 14.36 14.35
CA ALA A 99 -3.95 15.66 14.31
C ALA A 99 -3.84 16.30 15.69
N ALA A 100 -4.91 16.29 16.49
CA ALA A 100 -4.91 16.81 17.86
C ALA A 100 -3.97 16.03 18.81
N HIS A 101 -3.60 14.80 18.44
CA HIS A 101 -2.66 13.95 19.18
C HIS A 101 -1.25 13.96 18.57
N GLY A 102 -0.91 15.00 17.79
CA GLY A 102 0.45 15.28 17.35
C GLY A 102 0.88 14.58 16.07
N GLN A 103 -0.04 13.97 15.33
CA GLN A 103 0.29 13.33 14.05
C GLN A 103 0.10 14.29 12.87
N GLU A 104 0.96 14.16 11.87
CA GLU A 104 0.73 14.75 10.55
C GLU A 104 -0.33 13.92 9.80
N VAL A 105 -1.37 14.59 9.33
CA VAL A 105 -2.53 13.92 8.72
C VAL A 105 -2.80 14.52 7.35
N HIS A 106 -2.66 13.69 6.30
CA HIS A 106 -2.81 14.10 4.91
C HIS A 106 -3.93 13.31 4.22
N LEU A 107 -4.78 14.01 3.48
CA LEU A 107 -5.77 13.41 2.59
C LEU A 107 -5.22 13.44 1.17
N PHE A 108 -5.04 12.28 0.54
CA PHE A 108 -4.80 12.20 -0.90
C PHE A 108 -6.07 11.73 -1.60
N ASP A 109 -6.80 12.68 -2.19
CA ASP A 109 -7.97 12.46 -3.02
C ASP A 109 -7.78 13.15 -4.39
N PRO A 110 -7.27 12.44 -5.40
CA PRO A 110 -6.98 13.02 -6.71
C PRO A 110 -8.24 13.46 -7.47
N LEU A 111 -9.44 13.11 -6.99
CA LEU A 111 -10.72 13.47 -7.60
C LEU A 111 -11.49 14.52 -6.78
N GLU A 112 -10.89 15.15 -5.77
CA GLU A 112 -11.57 16.20 -4.99
C GLU A 112 -11.79 17.45 -5.87
N GLU A 113 -13.05 17.83 -6.03
CA GLU A 113 -13.49 18.85 -7.00
C GLU A 113 -12.87 20.23 -6.77
N ASN A 114 -12.56 20.58 -5.52
CA ASN A 114 -12.03 21.89 -5.14
C ASN A 114 -10.50 21.87 -5.01
N GLY A 115 -9.84 20.76 -5.34
CA GLY A 115 -8.40 20.58 -5.17
C GLY A 115 -7.92 20.58 -3.72
N ARG A 116 -8.81 20.38 -2.74
CA ARG A 116 -8.47 20.29 -1.30
C ARG A 116 -7.95 18.90 -0.96
N THR A 117 -6.83 18.56 -1.55
CA THR A 117 -6.10 17.31 -1.38
C THR A 117 -4.60 17.59 -1.26
N ALA A 118 -3.90 16.75 -0.53
CA ALA A 118 -2.45 16.66 -0.61
C ALA A 118 -2.02 16.31 -2.04
N ARG A 119 -0.78 16.66 -2.38
CA ARG A 119 -0.13 16.28 -3.63
C ARG A 119 0.81 15.14 -3.36
N TYR A 120 0.85 14.17 -4.26
CA TYR A 120 1.75 13.04 -4.19
C TYR A 120 2.39 12.81 -5.57
N ASN A 121 3.72 12.75 -5.60
CA ASN A 121 4.47 12.34 -6.77
C ASN A 121 5.14 10.99 -6.47
N PRO A 122 4.68 9.87 -7.06
CA PRO A 122 5.29 8.56 -6.82
C PRO A 122 6.69 8.43 -7.42
N LEU A 123 7.16 9.42 -8.19
CA LEU A 123 8.52 9.44 -8.74
C LEU A 123 9.48 10.28 -7.89
N SER A 124 9.00 10.92 -6.82
CA SER A 124 9.79 11.85 -5.99
C SER A 124 10.97 11.19 -5.27
N TYR A 125 10.93 9.87 -5.09
CA TYR A 125 11.99 9.09 -4.46
C TYR A 125 12.87 8.33 -5.45
N VAL A 126 12.66 8.50 -6.77
CA VAL A 126 13.53 7.91 -7.80
C VAL A 126 14.92 8.52 -7.68
N ARG A 127 15.93 7.66 -7.55
CA ARG A 127 17.33 8.08 -7.42
C ARG A 127 17.88 8.59 -8.75
N SER A 128 18.87 9.48 -8.69
CA SER A 128 19.42 10.16 -9.87
C SER A 128 20.65 9.50 -10.48
N ASP A 129 21.29 8.55 -9.79
CA ASP A 129 22.37 7.77 -10.41
C ASP A 129 21.79 6.91 -11.56
N PRO A 130 22.40 6.87 -12.75
CA PRO A 130 21.77 6.24 -13.93
C PRO A 130 21.35 4.78 -13.73
N ALA A 131 22.14 3.97 -13.01
CA ALA A 131 21.81 2.58 -12.78
C ALA A 131 20.64 2.46 -11.79
N ASP A 132 20.69 3.22 -10.70
CA ASP A 132 19.64 3.24 -9.70
C ASP A 132 18.32 3.82 -10.23
N LEU A 133 18.41 4.85 -11.08
CA LEU A 133 17.28 5.49 -11.74
C LEU A 133 16.51 4.50 -12.59
N TYR A 134 17.24 3.75 -13.42
CA TYR A 134 16.66 2.73 -14.28
C TYR A 134 15.95 1.65 -13.45
N ASP A 135 16.61 1.14 -12.40
CA ASP A 135 16.04 0.14 -11.50
C ASP A 135 14.78 0.64 -10.77
N ASP A 136 14.79 1.88 -10.28
CA ASP A 136 13.65 2.48 -9.58
C ASP A 136 12.46 2.69 -10.53
N LEU A 137 12.70 3.19 -11.74
CA LEU A 137 11.66 3.32 -12.76
C LEU A 137 11.11 1.97 -13.19
N GLN A 138 11.93 0.93 -13.33
CA GLN A 138 11.47 -0.42 -13.63
C GLN A 138 10.56 -0.97 -12.53
N ARG A 139 10.95 -0.81 -11.26
CA ARG A 139 10.13 -1.25 -10.12
C ARG A 139 8.77 -0.57 -10.12
N ILE A 140 8.75 0.75 -10.34
CA ILE A 140 7.51 1.52 -10.43
C ILE A 140 6.66 1.08 -11.63
N ALA A 141 7.29 0.83 -12.78
CA ALA A 141 6.60 0.35 -13.98
C ALA A 141 5.88 -0.99 -13.74
N VAL A 142 6.51 -1.93 -13.02
CA VAL A 142 5.88 -3.22 -12.67
C VAL A 142 4.68 -3.02 -11.74
N MET A 143 4.74 -2.06 -10.82
CA MET A 143 3.61 -1.73 -9.94
C MET A 143 2.44 -1.09 -10.70
N LEU A 144 2.72 -0.23 -11.67
CA LEU A 144 1.71 0.48 -12.47
C LEU A 144 1.08 -0.38 -13.56
N PHE A 145 1.88 -1.26 -14.18
CA PHE A 145 1.46 -2.13 -15.27
C PHE A 145 1.61 -3.59 -14.86
N PRO A 146 0.79 -4.09 -13.91
CA PRO A 146 0.89 -5.48 -13.46
C PRO A 146 0.59 -6.43 -14.62
N ALA A 147 1.36 -7.52 -14.72
CA ALA A 147 1.08 -8.53 -15.74
C ALA A 147 -0.23 -9.24 -15.39
N GLU A 148 -1.24 -9.10 -16.23
CA GLU A 148 -2.48 -9.86 -16.06
C GLU A 148 -2.30 -11.30 -16.54
N SER A 149 -2.94 -12.24 -15.86
CA SER A 149 -2.94 -13.67 -16.25
C SER A 149 -3.80 -13.95 -17.48
N ARG A 150 -4.60 -12.98 -17.92
CA ARG A 150 -5.45 -13.04 -19.11
C ARG A 150 -5.18 -11.83 -20.00
N GLY A 151 -4.53 -12.05 -21.12
CA GLY A 151 -4.16 -11.00 -22.07
C GLY A 151 -2.85 -11.33 -22.76
N ASP A 152 -2.49 -10.55 -23.77
CA ASP A 152 -1.17 -10.64 -24.40
C ASP A 152 -0.16 -9.87 -23.53
N PRO A 153 0.85 -10.54 -22.93
CA PRO A 153 1.87 -9.89 -22.12
C PRO A 153 2.61 -8.77 -22.86
N PHE A 154 2.67 -8.83 -24.19
CA PHE A 154 3.33 -7.85 -25.03
C PHE A 154 2.95 -6.41 -24.68
N TRP A 155 1.66 -6.12 -24.48
CA TRP A 155 1.19 -4.76 -24.22
C TRP A 155 1.65 -4.21 -22.87
N PHE A 156 1.71 -5.07 -21.85
CA PHE A 156 2.19 -4.68 -20.53
C PHE A 156 3.71 -4.45 -20.54
N GLU A 157 4.48 -5.33 -21.20
CA GLU A 157 5.92 -5.16 -21.32
C GLU A 157 6.29 -3.93 -22.16
N ALA A 158 5.54 -3.66 -23.24
CA ALA A 158 5.69 -2.46 -24.05
C ALA A 158 5.40 -1.19 -23.23
N ALA A 159 4.32 -1.18 -22.44
CA ALA A 159 3.99 -0.06 -21.56
C ALA A 159 5.07 0.20 -20.50
N ARG A 160 5.61 -0.86 -19.88
CA ARG A 160 6.73 -0.74 -18.94
C ARG A 160 7.98 -0.18 -19.60
N SER A 161 8.33 -0.72 -20.77
CA SER A 161 9.51 -0.27 -21.53
C SER A 161 9.38 1.20 -21.93
N ALA A 162 8.22 1.62 -22.41
CA ALA A 162 7.94 3.01 -22.75
C ALA A 162 8.01 3.92 -21.51
N PHE A 163 7.40 3.51 -20.39
CA PHE A 163 7.45 4.28 -19.15
C PHE A 163 8.87 4.48 -18.63
N VAL A 164 9.70 3.43 -18.64
CA VAL A 164 11.10 3.51 -18.18
C VAL A 164 11.93 4.39 -19.12
N ALA A 165 11.81 4.18 -20.44
CA ALA A 165 12.56 4.96 -21.44
C ALA A 165 12.22 6.45 -21.38
N ILE A 166 10.93 6.80 -21.33
CA ILE A 166 10.50 8.19 -21.29
C ILE A 166 10.73 8.80 -19.90
N GLY A 167 10.55 8.04 -18.82
CA GLY A 167 10.89 8.46 -17.47
C GLY A 167 12.37 8.81 -17.33
N GLY A 168 13.26 7.98 -17.88
CA GLY A 168 14.70 8.27 -17.92
C GLY A 168 15.02 9.49 -18.75
N TYR A 169 14.40 9.64 -19.93
CA TYR A 169 14.52 10.86 -20.73
C TYR A 169 14.11 12.12 -19.94
N VAL A 170 12.96 12.08 -19.25
CA VAL A 170 12.46 13.20 -18.44
C VAL A 170 13.45 13.53 -17.32
N ALA A 171 13.94 12.51 -16.61
CA ALA A 171 14.88 12.70 -15.50
C ALA A 171 16.23 13.30 -15.95
N GLU A 172 16.75 12.85 -17.10
CA GLU A 172 18.00 13.33 -17.70
C GLU A 172 17.84 14.63 -18.49
N THR A 173 16.65 15.25 -18.46
CA THR A 173 16.39 16.52 -19.15
C THR A 173 16.25 17.65 -18.13
N PRO A 174 17.26 18.53 -18.01
CA PRO A 174 17.16 19.69 -17.14
C PRO A 174 15.92 20.53 -17.45
N GLY A 175 15.17 20.84 -16.40
CA GLY A 175 13.95 21.67 -16.47
C GLY A 175 12.65 20.89 -16.67
N LEU A 176 12.69 19.58 -16.95
CA LEU A 176 11.48 18.76 -16.95
C LEU A 176 11.21 18.19 -15.54
N PRO A 177 9.98 18.29 -15.01
CA PRO A 177 9.65 17.72 -13.73
C PRO A 177 9.44 16.20 -13.85
N LEU A 178 10.23 15.40 -13.13
CA LEU A 178 10.04 13.95 -13.08
C LEU A 178 8.72 13.57 -12.38
N THR A 179 7.66 13.48 -13.19
CA THR A 179 6.29 13.19 -12.76
C THR A 179 5.61 12.29 -13.79
N ILE A 180 4.60 11.52 -13.37
CA ILE A 180 3.79 10.73 -14.30
C ILE A 180 3.11 11.63 -15.35
N GLY A 181 2.68 12.83 -14.95
CA GLY A 181 2.05 13.79 -15.86
C GLY A 181 2.99 14.24 -16.97
N GLU A 182 4.26 14.51 -16.66
CA GLU A 182 5.25 14.87 -17.66
C GLU A 182 5.59 13.68 -18.58
N ILE A 183 5.75 12.47 -18.04
CA ILE A 183 5.96 11.27 -18.85
C ILE A 183 4.80 11.07 -19.83
N LEU A 184 3.56 11.24 -19.37
CA LEU A 184 2.37 11.15 -20.23
C LEU A 184 2.34 12.27 -21.28
N HIS A 185 2.75 13.49 -20.91
CA HIS A 185 2.84 14.61 -21.83
C HIS A 185 3.81 14.30 -22.97
N GLN A 186 5.01 13.80 -22.66
CA GLN A 186 6.01 13.38 -23.65
C GLN A 186 5.50 12.23 -24.54
N LEU A 187 4.77 11.26 -23.97
CA LEU A 187 4.13 10.18 -24.74
C LEU A 187 2.95 10.63 -25.61
N SER A 188 2.42 11.83 -25.38
CA SER A 188 1.27 12.36 -26.12
C SER A 188 1.62 13.57 -26.98
N ALA A 189 2.89 13.99 -26.99
CA ALA A 189 3.35 15.21 -27.66
C ALA A 189 3.25 15.14 -29.19
N SER A 190 3.21 13.93 -29.76
CA SER A 190 3.16 13.69 -31.20
C SER A 190 2.38 12.43 -31.52
N SER A 191 1.64 12.44 -32.64
CA SER A 191 1.01 11.23 -33.19
C SER A 191 2.04 10.23 -33.74
N ASP A 192 3.24 10.71 -34.09
CA ASP A 192 4.40 9.88 -34.45
C ASP A 192 5.50 10.08 -33.40
N LEU A 193 5.46 9.22 -32.37
CA LEU A 193 6.42 9.25 -31.27
C LEU A 193 7.83 8.88 -31.72
N LYS A 194 7.95 7.94 -32.67
CA LYS A 194 9.25 7.49 -33.16
C LYS A 194 10.00 8.66 -33.81
N SER A 195 9.37 9.33 -34.77
CA SER A 195 9.97 10.49 -35.43
C SER A 195 10.25 11.64 -34.46
N HIS A 196 9.41 11.81 -33.43
CA HIS A 196 9.62 12.83 -32.40
C HIS A 196 10.90 12.58 -31.61
N PHE A 197 11.07 11.37 -31.06
CA PHE A 197 12.25 11.03 -30.28
C PHE A 197 13.51 10.88 -31.12
N GLU A 198 13.43 10.42 -32.38
CA GLU A 198 14.58 10.40 -33.30
C GLU A 198 15.14 11.81 -33.56
N LYS A 199 14.26 12.81 -33.74
CA LYS A 199 14.66 14.21 -33.88
C LYS A 199 15.30 14.74 -32.60
N LEU A 200 14.73 14.44 -31.43
CA LEU A 200 15.27 14.85 -30.13
C LEU A 200 16.66 14.24 -29.89
N ILE A 201 16.83 12.94 -30.13
CA ILE A 201 18.11 12.24 -30.00
C ILE A 201 19.15 12.86 -30.94
N THR A 202 18.78 13.10 -32.20
CA THR A 202 19.68 13.72 -33.20
C THR A 202 20.10 15.12 -32.76
N ALA A 203 19.15 15.97 -32.33
CA ALA A 203 19.42 17.32 -31.88
C ALA A 203 20.35 17.34 -30.65
N ARG A 204 20.15 16.43 -29.69
CA ARG A 204 21.02 16.31 -28.51
C ARG A 204 22.42 15.82 -28.84
N LYS A 205 22.56 14.85 -29.76
CA LYS A 205 23.88 14.38 -30.23
C LYS A 205 24.70 15.49 -30.89
N SER A 206 24.04 16.43 -31.58
CA SER A 206 24.70 17.61 -32.16
C SER A 206 24.87 18.78 -31.18
N GLY A 207 24.29 18.68 -29.98
CA GLY A 207 24.27 19.74 -28.98
C GLY A 207 25.36 19.57 -27.90
N PRO A 208 25.43 20.51 -26.94
CA PRO A 208 26.42 20.49 -25.86
C PRO A 208 26.14 19.42 -24.78
N SER A 209 24.99 18.74 -24.84
CA SER A 209 24.55 17.75 -23.85
C SER A 209 23.98 16.52 -24.55
N PRO A 210 24.83 15.64 -25.10
CA PRO A 210 24.39 14.36 -25.65
C PRO A 210 23.79 13.49 -24.52
N LEU A 211 22.77 12.70 -24.84
CA LEU A 211 22.27 11.65 -23.93
C LEU A 211 23.44 10.69 -23.66
N SER A 212 23.78 10.49 -22.39
CA SER A 212 24.81 9.53 -21.94
C SER A 212 24.48 8.11 -22.39
#